data_AF-A0A430VF73-F1
#
_entry.id   AF-A0A430VF73-F1
#
_cell.length_a   1.000
_cell.length_b   1.000
_cell.length_c   1.000
_cell.angle_alpha   90.00
_cell.angle_beta   90.00
_cell.angle_gamma   90.00
#
_symmetry.space_group_name_H-M   'P 1'
#
loop_
_entity.id
_entity.type
_entity.pdbx_description
1 polymer ?
#
loop_
_entity_poly.entity_id
_entity_poly.type
_entity_poly.pdbx_seq_one_letter_code
_entity_poly.pdbx_strand_id
1 'polypeptide(L)'
;MDKCVGTPKPPPSLPELPEWQLRTLIRSLQVPEPGPKPGRPRTYTHTHLLRIHVYRAFMGWSVERMLRELRRDPSLCRALGLPSVPSRATVSERSKHLPWQALWQRQGGEKTKRRGLALDATALPAQATDPEARWGRDSKGQWVYGYKLHLLLDLDTGEILAHKIAPTGLTSVTPANRHDGPVGWALVRGIASWEGEKPSLLLGDSAYDAEGLFQAAEEKGLLLLSGHNRRRGKPRGRRRGE
;
A
#
# COMPACT_ATOMS: atom_id res chain seq x y z
N MET A 1 -14.57 3.43 -34.30
CA MET A 1 -13.39 4.33 -34.25
C MET A 1 -12.68 4.05 -32.93
N ASP A 2 -11.71 3.14 -32.99
CA ASP A 2 -10.92 2.68 -31.87
C ASP A 2 -10.04 3.81 -31.35
N LYS A 3 -10.35 4.31 -30.15
CA LYS A 3 -9.40 5.17 -29.43
C LYS A 3 -8.44 4.24 -28.69
N CYS A 4 -7.22 4.16 -29.21
CA CYS A 4 -6.07 3.56 -28.55
C CYS A 4 -6.04 3.96 -27.08
N VAL A 5 -6.26 2.98 -26.21
CA VAL A 5 -6.11 3.12 -24.76
C VAL A 5 -4.63 3.37 -24.52
N GLY A 6 -4.29 4.59 -24.14
CA GLY A 6 -2.92 4.95 -23.79
C GLY A 6 -2.38 3.96 -22.75
N THR A 7 -1.21 3.40 -23.04
CA THR A 7 -0.47 2.59 -22.07
C THR A 7 -0.41 3.32 -20.73
N PRO A 8 -0.76 2.68 -19.60
CA PRO A 8 -0.70 3.34 -18.31
C PRO A 8 0.71 3.88 -18.12
N LYS A 9 0.80 5.17 -17.77
CA LYS A 9 2.07 5.81 -17.45
C LYS A 9 2.74 4.97 -16.35
N PRO A 10 4.04 4.65 -16.45
CA PRO A 10 4.72 3.95 -15.39
C PRO A 10 4.50 4.70 -14.07
N PRO A 11 4.39 3.98 -12.93
CA PRO A 11 4.29 4.63 -11.63
C PRO A 11 5.42 5.66 -11.48
N PRO A 12 5.22 6.74 -10.70
CA PRO A 12 6.26 7.73 -10.47
C PRO A 12 7.56 7.00 -10.17
N SER A 13 8.61 7.33 -10.94
CA SER A 13 9.92 6.73 -10.76
C SER A 13 10.31 6.94 -9.29
N LEU A 14 10.36 5.85 -8.54
CA LEU A 14 10.98 5.83 -7.22
C LEU A 14 12.34 6.54 -7.38
N PRO A 15 12.79 7.35 -6.40
CA PRO A 15 14.10 7.97 -6.48
C PRO A 15 15.10 6.91 -6.94
N GLU A 16 15.84 7.20 -8.01
CA GLU A 16 16.80 6.25 -8.59
C GLU A 16 17.90 6.02 -7.55
N LEU A 17 17.66 5.07 -6.64
CA LEU A 17 18.65 4.63 -5.69
C LEU A 17 19.72 3.90 -6.49
N PRO A 18 21.01 4.31 -6.38
CA PRO A 18 22.11 3.52 -6.89
C PRO A 18 21.95 2.04 -6.50
N GLU A 19 22.25 1.14 -7.42
CA GLU A 19 21.95 -0.29 -7.25
C GLU A 19 22.54 -0.88 -5.93
N TRP A 20 23.71 -0.37 -5.50
CA TRP A 20 24.33 -0.78 -4.24
C TRP A 20 23.53 -0.36 -3.00
N GLN A 21 22.89 0.81 -3.01
CA GLN A 21 21.99 1.26 -1.94
C GLN A 21 20.74 0.39 -1.91
N LEU A 22 20.17 0.10 -3.08
CA LEU A 22 19.01 -0.78 -3.22
C LEU A 22 19.31 -2.19 -2.67
N ARG A 23 20.47 -2.77 -3.04
CA ARG A 23 20.93 -4.06 -2.51
C ARG A 23 21.09 -4.03 -0.99
N THR A 24 21.60 -2.93 -0.43
CA THR A 24 21.78 -2.76 1.02
C THR A 24 20.43 -2.67 1.74
N LEU A 25 19.51 -1.84 1.24
CA LEU A 25 18.16 -1.68 1.76
C LEU A 25 17.39 -3.01 1.74
N ILE A 26 17.48 -3.75 0.63
CA ILE A 26 16.76 -5.02 0.50
C ILE A 26 17.36 -6.07 1.44
N ARG A 27 18.68 -6.06 1.64
CA ARG A 27 19.32 -6.96 2.60
C ARG A 27 18.88 -6.71 4.04
N SER A 28 18.55 -5.47 4.42
CA SER A 28 18.06 -5.17 5.76
C SER A 28 16.61 -5.59 5.98
N LEU A 29 15.85 -5.90 4.93
CA LEU A 29 14.47 -6.39 5.08
C LEU A 29 14.44 -7.72 5.83
N GLN A 30 13.57 -7.80 6.83
CA GLN A 30 13.26 -9.00 7.60
C GLN A 30 11.76 -9.06 7.83
N VAL A 31 11.20 -10.26 7.77
CA VAL A 31 9.79 -10.50 8.10
C VAL A 31 9.65 -11.68 9.04
N PRO A 32 8.54 -11.76 9.81
CA PRO A 32 8.26 -12.90 10.65
C PRO A 32 8.29 -14.20 9.84
N GLU A 33 9.10 -15.14 10.32
CA GLU A 33 9.17 -16.47 9.72
C GLU A 33 8.05 -17.34 10.29
N PRO A 34 7.40 -18.16 9.45
CA PRO A 34 6.43 -19.13 9.93
C PRO A 34 7.11 -20.12 10.88
N GLY A 35 6.34 -20.62 11.85
CA GLY A 35 6.81 -21.66 12.76
C GLY A 35 7.38 -22.89 12.04
N PRO A 36 8.15 -23.72 12.76
CA PRO A 36 8.76 -24.91 12.20
C PRO A 36 7.69 -25.82 11.58
N LYS A 37 7.98 -26.32 10.38
CA LYS A 37 7.11 -27.27 9.68
C LYS A 37 7.59 -28.69 9.97
N PRO A 38 6.69 -29.65 10.23
CA PRO A 38 7.06 -31.06 10.26
C PRO A 38 7.64 -31.52 8.91
N GLY A 39 8.69 -32.36 8.95
CA GLY A 39 9.34 -32.90 7.76
C GLY A 39 10.48 -32.02 7.22
N ARG A 40 10.67 -31.99 5.90
CA ARG A 40 11.82 -31.33 5.28
C ARG A 40 11.83 -29.82 5.58
N PRO A 41 12.94 -29.27 6.12
CA PRO A 41 13.09 -27.85 6.33
C PRO A 41 12.93 -27.05 5.03
N ARG A 42 12.40 -25.82 5.15
CA ARG A 42 12.29 -24.91 4.02
C ARG A 42 13.69 -24.41 3.63
N THR A 43 14.09 -24.64 2.38
CA THR A 43 15.36 -24.09 1.84
C THR A 43 15.33 -22.56 1.77
N TYR A 44 14.16 -21.97 1.51
CA TYR A 44 13.99 -20.52 1.39
C TYR A 44 13.08 -20.00 2.51
N THR A 45 13.50 -18.97 3.21
CA THR A 45 12.69 -18.27 4.22
C THR A 45 11.68 -17.35 3.54
N HIS A 46 10.70 -16.84 4.29
CA HIS A 46 9.81 -15.78 3.79
C HIS A 46 10.62 -14.53 3.46
N THR A 47 11.59 -14.20 4.30
CA THR A 47 12.52 -13.09 4.07
C THR A 47 13.26 -13.23 2.73
N HIS A 48 13.76 -14.42 2.38
CA HIS A 48 14.41 -14.65 1.08
C HIS A 48 13.49 -14.34 -0.11
N LEU A 49 12.27 -14.87 -0.09
CA LEU A 49 11.33 -14.70 -1.19
C LEU A 49 10.82 -13.25 -1.27
N LEU A 50 10.59 -12.61 -0.13
CA LEU A 50 10.21 -11.21 -0.07
C LEU A 50 11.26 -10.31 -0.70
N ARG A 51 12.54 -10.50 -0.37
CA ARG A 51 13.66 -9.74 -0.95
C ARG A 51 13.71 -9.87 -2.47
N ILE A 52 13.49 -11.07 -3.03
CA ILE A 52 13.38 -11.28 -4.48
C ILE A 52 12.29 -10.40 -5.08
N HIS A 53 11.11 -10.39 -4.45
CA HIS A 53 9.96 -9.67 -4.96
C HIS A 53 10.07 -8.15 -4.82
N VAL A 54 10.65 -7.67 -3.73
CA VAL A 54 10.93 -6.24 -3.57
C VAL A 54 11.97 -5.81 -4.59
N TYR A 55 13.08 -6.55 -4.72
CA TYR A 55 14.13 -6.24 -5.71
C TYR A 55 13.56 -6.18 -7.13
N ARG A 56 12.83 -7.21 -7.57
CA ARG A 56 12.27 -7.22 -8.92
C ARG A 56 11.26 -6.08 -9.14
N ALA A 57 10.54 -5.65 -8.10
CA ALA A 57 9.57 -4.56 -8.21
C ALA A 57 10.29 -3.22 -8.45
N PHE A 58 11.36 -2.93 -7.71
CA PHE A 58 12.20 -1.75 -7.94
C PHE A 58 12.84 -1.77 -9.34
N MET A 59 13.25 -2.93 -9.81
CA MET A 59 13.87 -3.07 -11.13
C MET A 59 12.87 -3.14 -12.29
N GLY A 60 11.56 -3.24 -12.02
CA GLY A 60 10.54 -3.47 -13.04
C GLY A 60 10.69 -4.82 -13.78
N TRP A 61 11.22 -5.83 -13.10
CA TRP A 61 11.51 -7.13 -13.70
C TRP A 61 10.38 -8.15 -13.52
N SER A 62 10.15 -8.96 -14.57
CA SER A 62 9.35 -10.18 -14.48
C SER A 62 10.04 -11.23 -13.59
N VAL A 63 9.29 -12.24 -13.14
CA VAL A 63 9.86 -13.36 -12.38
C VAL A 63 10.91 -14.09 -13.21
N GLU A 64 10.64 -14.32 -14.49
CA GLU A 64 11.54 -14.99 -15.42
C GLU A 64 12.85 -14.20 -15.62
N ARG A 65 12.76 -12.87 -15.75
CA ARG A 65 13.94 -12.00 -15.83
C ARG A 65 14.71 -12.04 -14.51
N MET A 66 14.04 -11.91 -13.37
CA MET A 66 14.68 -11.98 -12.06
C MET A 66 15.48 -13.29 -11.86
N LEU A 67 14.89 -14.43 -12.22
CA LEU A 67 15.56 -15.73 -12.13
C LEU A 67 16.74 -15.85 -13.10
N ARG A 68 16.68 -15.20 -14.28
CA ARG A 68 17.79 -15.13 -15.23
C ARG A 68 18.95 -14.33 -14.67
N GLU A 69 18.67 -13.16 -14.10
CA GLU A 69 19.70 -12.30 -13.50
C GLU A 69 20.34 -12.96 -12.28
N LEU A 70 19.57 -13.67 -11.44
CA LEU A 70 20.12 -14.46 -10.34
C LEU A 70 21.09 -15.56 -10.80
N ARG A 71 20.87 -16.17 -11.96
CA ARG A 71 21.81 -17.17 -12.51
C ARG A 71 23.06 -16.52 -13.11
N ARG A 72 22.92 -15.31 -13.65
CA ARG A 72 24.00 -14.58 -14.31
C ARG A 72 24.92 -13.88 -13.32
N ASP A 73 24.38 -13.36 -12.22
CA ASP A 73 25.11 -12.58 -11.22
C ASP A 73 25.05 -13.23 -9.82
N PRO A 74 26.07 -14.05 -9.45
CA PRO A 74 26.18 -14.61 -8.10
C PRO A 74 26.24 -13.55 -6.99
N SER A 75 26.67 -12.32 -7.29
CA SER A 75 26.70 -11.24 -6.30
C SER A 75 25.30 -10.81 -5.89
N LEU A 76 24.32 -10.89 -6.80
CA LEU A 76 22.92 -10.61 -6.52
C LEU A 76 22.32 -11.66 -5.58
N CYS A 77 22.64 -12.94 -5.77
CA CYS A 77 22.25 -14.00 -4.81
C CYS A 77 22.75 -13.68 -3.40
N ARG A 78 24.03 -13.28 -3.27
CA ARG A 78 24.61 -12.88 -1.98
C ARG A 78 23.94 -11.64 -1.38
N ALA A 79 23.66 -10.63 -2.21
CA ALA A 79 23.00 -9.41 -1.77
C ALA A 79 21.60 -9.69 -1.19
N LEU A 80 20.86 -10.61 -1.80
CA LEU A 80 19.52 -11.01 -1.32
C LEU A 80 19.56 -12.06 -0.20
N GLY A 81 20.74 -12.60 0.12
CA GLY A 81 20.92 -13.65 1.13
C GLY A 81 20.42 -15.03 0.67
N LEU A 82 20.36 -15.29 -0.63
CA LEU A 82 19.82 -16.53 -1.18
C LEU A 82 20.88 -17.65 -1.11
N PRO A 83 20.52 -18.85 -0.62
CA PRO A 83 21.44 -19.99 -0.60
C PRO A 83 21.75 -20.53 -1.99
N SER A 84 20.78 -20.44 -2.91
CA SER A 84 20.91 -20.77 -4.33
C SER A 84 19.78 -20.11 -5.12
N VAL A 85 19.77 -20.24 -6.44
CA VAL A 85 18.71 -19.69 -7.28
C VAL A 85 17.42 -20.52 -7.13
N PRO A 86 16.30 -19.94 -6.68
CA PRO A 86 15.06 -20.69 -6.51
C PRO A 86 14.43 -21.07 -7.84
N SER A 87 13.61 -22.12 -7.84
CA SER A 87 12.78 -22.45 -9.00
C SER A 87 11.63 -21.45 -9.16
N ARG A 88 11.11 -21.33 -10.39
CA ARG A 88 9.93 -20.49 -10.67
C ARG A 88 8.75 -20.86 -9.78
N ALA A 89 8.46 -22.15 -9.64
CA ALA A 89 7.39 -22.63 -8.77
C ALA A 89 7.59 -22.19 -7.31
N THR A 90 8.83 -22.21 -6.81
CA THR A 90 9.14 -21.74 -5.44
C THR A 90 8.79 -20.27 -5.27
N VAL A 91 9.18 -19.42 -6.24
CA VAL A 91 8.90 -17.98 -6.21
C VAL A 91 7.42 -17.70 -6.43
N SER A 92 6.73 -18.42 -7.32
CA SER A 92 5.32 -18.13 -7.64
C SER A 92 4.36 -18.65 -6.56
N GLU A 93 4.49 -19.90 -6.13
CA GLU A 93 3.52 -20.52 -5.24
C GLU A 93 3.68 -20.06 -3.79
N ARG A 94 4.92 -19.98 -3.31
CA ARG A 94 5.14 -19.58 -1.92
C ARG A 94 4.90 -18.10 -1.68
N SER A 95 4.99 -17.27 -2.72
CA SER A 95 4.72 -15.84 -2.61
C SER A 95 3.25 -15.50 -2.34
N LYS A 96 2.34 -16.44 -2.61
CA LYS A 96 0.92 -16.34 -2.22
C LYS A 96 0.72 -16.33 -0.70
N HIS A 97 1.70 -16.84 0.05
CA HIS A 97 1.65 -16.97 1.51
C HIS A 97 2.64 -16.06 2.23
N LEU A 98 3.25 -15.11 1.52
CA LEU A 98 4.15 -14.16 2.16
C LEU A 98 3.39 -13.20 3.05
N PRO A 99 3.97 -12.82 4.21
CA PRO A 99 3.38 -11.86 5.12
C PRO A 99 3.63 -10.44 4.59
N TRP A 100 3.05 -10.10 3.42
CA TRP A 100 3.22 -8.79 2.77
C TRP A 100 2.89 -7.64 3.72
N GLN A 101 1.94 -7.85 4.64
CA GLN A 101 1.55 -6.86 5.64
C GLN A 101 2.68 -6.52 6.62
N ALA A 102 3.64 -7.43 6.83
CA ALA A 102 4.77 -7.17 7.71
C ALA A 102 5.73 -6.12 7.13
N LEU A 103 5.72 -5.88 5.81
CA LEU A 103 6.48 -4.77 5.21
C LEU A 103 5.96 -3.38 5.62
N TRP A 104 4.68 -3.30 5.99
CA TRP A 104 4.04 -2.04 6.40
C TRP A 104 4.18 -1.77 7.89
N GLN A 105 4.60 -2.76 8.67
CA GLN A 105 4.82 -2.61 10.10
C GLN A 105 6.23 -2.07 10.32
N ARG A 106 6.34 -0.86 10.86
CA ARG A 106 7.63 -0.33 11.27
C ARG A 106 8.22 -1.24 12.36
N GLN A 107 9.40 -1.79 12.13
CA GLN A 107 10.18 -2.41 13.18
C GLN A 107 10.84 -1.32 14.02
N GLY A 108 10.20 -0.92 15.12
CA GLY A 108 10.80 -0.06 16.15
C GLY A 108 11.18 1.35 15.68
N GLY A 109 10.34 2.33 15.97
CA GLY A 109 10.71 3.75 15.97
C GLY A 109 10.60 4.32 17.37
N GLU A 110 11.42 5.33 17.69
CA GLU A 110 11.15 6.20 18.83
C GLU A 110 9.72 6.73 18.76
N LYS A 111 9.06 6.81 19.92
CA LYS A 111 7.71 7.38 20.05
C LYS A 111 7.80 8.89 19.83
N THR A 112 7.89 9.31 18.57
CA THR A 112 7.87 10.71 18.17
C THR A 112 6.44 11.26 18.26
N LYS A 113 6.35 12.54 18.61
CA LYS A 113 5.10 13.29 18.69
C LYS A 113 4.37 13.27 17.35
N ARG A 114 3.21 12.61 17.30
CA ARG A 114 2.31 12.56 16.14
C ARG A 114 1.42 13.79 16.14
N ARG A 115 1.50 14.64 15.12
CA ARG A 115 0.71 15.88 14.98
C ARG A 115 -0.42 15.71 13.98
N GLY A 116 -0.14 15.08 12.84
CA GLY A 116 -1.09 14.98 11.75
C GLY A 116 -1.08 13.65 11.01
N LEU A 117 -2.25 13.26 10.54
CA LEU A 117 -2.48 12.09 9.69
C LEU A 117 -2.92 12.53 8.29
N ALA A 118 -2.67 11.71 7.29
CA ALA A 118 -3.19 11.91 5.93
C ALA A 118 -3.86 10.65 5.38
N LEU A 119 -5.00 10.85 4.73
CA LEU A 119 -5.68 9.88 3.88
C LEU A 119 -5.43 10.22 2.42
N ASP A 120 -4.99 9.22 1.66
CA ASP A 120 -4.87 9.34 0.21
C ASP A 120 -5.13 7.98 -0.46
N ALA A 121 -5.53 8.04 -1.73
CA ALA A 121 -5.74 6.87 -2.57
C ALA A 121 -5.00 7.02 -3.89
N THR A 122 -4.13 6.05 -4.20
CA THR A 122 -3.44 5.98 -5.49
C THR A 122 -4.00 4.89 -6.38
N ALA A 123 -4.18 5.18 -7.66
CA ALA A 123 -4.56 4.18 -8.64
C ALA A 123 -3.42 3.16 -8.86
N LEU A 124 -3.78 1.89 -8.94
CA LEU A 124 -2.89 0.78 -9.26
C LEU A 124 -3.39 0.10 -10.54
N PRO A 125 -2.77 0.38 -11.70
CA PRO A 125 -3.13 -0.28 -12.95
C PRO A 125 -2.93 -1.79 -12.86
N ALA A 126 -3.88 -2.54 -13.41
CA ALA A 126 -3.81 -4.00 -13.51
C ALA A 126 -3.72 -4.45 -14.96
N GLN A 127 -3.36 -5.71 -15.17
CA GLN A 127 -3.46 -6.35 -16.47
C GLN A 127 -4.93 -6.55 -16.85
N ALA A 128 -5.27 -6.42 -18.12
CA ALA A 128 -6.64 -6.58 -18.61
C ALA A 128 -7.25 -7.97 -18.32
N THR A 129 -6.41 -8.97 -18.07
CA THR A 129 -6.80 -10.35 -17.73
C THR A 129 -7.10 -10.56 -16.25
N ASP A 130 -6.89 -9.55 -15.41
CA ASP A 130 -7.17 -9.65 -13.97
C ASP A 130 -8.70 -9.63 -13.72
N PRO A 131 -9.30 -10.74 -13.28
CA PRO A 131 -10.76 -10.83 -13.14
C PRO A 131 -11.32 -10.02 -11.96
N GLU A 132 -10.49 -9.56 -11.03
CA GLU A 132 -10.89 -8.79 -9.85
C GLU A 132 -10.78 -7.27 -10.08
N ALA A 133 -9.98 -6.86 -11.06
CA ALA A 133 -9.82 -5.47 -11.46
C ALA A 133 -11.09 -4.88 -12.09
N ARG A 134 -11.34 -3.59 -11.89
CA ARG A 134 -12.48 -2.87 -12.47
C ARG A 134 -12.04 -1.53 -13.05
N TRP A 135 -12.81 -1.01 -14.00
CA TRP A 135 -12.62 0.34 -14.54
C TRP A 135 -13.07 1.39 -13.53
N GLY A 136 -12.18 2.31 -13.19
CA GLY A 136 -12.45 3.47 -12.34
C GLY A 136 -11.84 4.74 -12.92
N ARG A 137 -12.08 5.87 -12.24
CA ARG A 137 -11.39 7.13 -12.55
C ARG A 137 -10.33 7.43 -11.52
N ASP A 138 -9.18 7.92 -11.97
CA ASP A 138 -8.14 8.47 -11.12
C ASP A 138 -8.47 9.91 -10.67
N SER A 139 -7.57 10.51 -9.88
CA SER A 139 -7.68 11.88 -9.38
C SER A 139 -7.67 12.94 -10.48
N LYS A 140 -7.18 12.62 -11.68
CA LYS A 140 -7.18 13.48 -12.87
C LYS A 140 -8.41 13.26 -13.76
N GLY A 141 -9.30 12.34 -13.38
CA GLY A 141 -10.49 11.98 -14.14
C GLY A 141 -10.22 11.02 -15.31
N GLN A 142 -9.01 10.48 -15.45
CA GLN A 142 -8.65 9.49 -16.46
C GLN A 142 -9.16 8.10 -16.07
N TRP A 143 -9.55 7.29 -17.06
CA TRP A 143 -9.97 5.91 -16.83
C TRP A 143 -8.77 5.01 -16.58
N VAL A 144 -8.82 4.23 -15.51
CA VAL A 144 -7.81 3.26 -15.13
C VAL A 144 -8.50 1.92 -14.87
N TYR A 145 -8.03 0.86 -15.52
CA TYR A 145 -8.41 -0.51 -15.20
C TYR A 145 -7.48 -1.05 -14.12
N GLY A 146 -8.03 -1.42 -12.96
CA GLY A 146 -7.24 -1.94 -11.87
C GLY A 146 -7.87 -1.70 -10.51
N TYR A 147 -7.04 -1.22 -9.58
CA TYR A 147 -7.35 -1.03 -8.19
C TYR A 147 -7.03 0.40 -7.72
N LYS A 148 -7.36 0.67 -6.48
CA LYS A 148 -6.93 1.82 -5.68
C LYS A 148 -6.31 1.29 -4.40
N LEU A 149 -5.14 1.79 -4.05
CA LEU A 149 -4.51 1.61 -2.75
C LEU A 149 -4.81 2.85 -1.90
N HIS A 150 -5.56 2.65 -0.83
CA HIS A 150 -5.93 3.65 0.17
C HIS A 150 -4.99 3.53 1.37
N LEU A 151 -4.35 4.62 1.74
CA LEU A 151 -3.40 4.66 2.85
C LEU A 151 -3.86 5.69 3.88
N LEU A 152 -3.72 5.33 5.15
CA LEU A 152 -3.69 6.27 6.27
C LEU A 152 -2.26 6.35 6.77
N LEU A 153 -1.68 7.54 6.68
CA LEU A 153 -0.28 7.81 6.95
C LEU A 153 -0.15 8.73 8.16
N ASP A 154 0.87 8.49 8.97
CA ASP A 154 1.40 9.45 9.93
C ASP A 154 2.35 10.40 9.19
N LEU A 155 2.06 11.70 9.22
CA LEU A 155 2.82 12.68 8.43
C LEU A 155 4.19 13.00 9.02
N ASP A 156 4.37 12.83 10.33
CA ASP A 156 5.64 13.14 11.00
C ASP A 156 6.65 12.01 10.83
N THR A 157 6.16 10.76 10.80
CA THR A 157 7.01 9.56 10.76
C THR A 157 7.02 8.82 9.42
N GLY A 158 6.04 9.09 8.55
CA GLY A 158 5.79 8.33 7.34
C GLY A 158 5.23 6.92 7.59
N GLU A 159 4.81 6.60 8.81
CA GLU A 159 4.26 5.29 9.16
C GLU A 159 2.89 5.06 8.49
N ILE A 160 2.68 3.88 7.91
CA ILE A 160 1.37 3.46 7.39
C ILE A 160 0.56 2.87 8.56
N LEU A 161 -0.38 3.65 9.08
CA LEU A 161 -1.15 3.31 10.29
C LEU A 161 -2.28 2.33 10.03
N ALA A 162 -2.90 2.38 8.85
CA ALA A 162 -4.00 1.48 8.51
C ALA A 162 -3.67 0.67 7.26
N HIS A 163 -3.34 -0.60 7.49
CA HIS A 163 -3.36 -1.67 6.48
C HIS A 163 -4.21 -2.87 6.92
N LYS A 164 -4.60 -2.92 8.20
CA LYS A 164 -5.49 -3.91 8.81
C LYS A 164 -6.82 -3.23 9.14
N ILE A 165 -7.88 -3.67 8.48
CA ILE A 165 -9.22 -3.58 9.03
C ILE A 165 -9.63 -5.02 9.37
N ALA A 166 -9.67 -5.35 10.66
CA ALA A 166 -10.29 -6.58 11.15
C ALA A 166 -11.65 -6.23 11.80
N PRO A 167 -12.68 -7.10 11.80
CA PRO A 167 -12.87 -8.35 11.05
C PRO A 167 -13.73 -8.16 9.78
N THR A 168 -13.97 -6.94 9.31
CA THR A 168 -14.94 -6.65 8.24
C THR A 168 -14.44 -6.94 6.81
N GLY A 169 -13.22 -7.48 6.66
CA GLY A 169 -12.69 -7.90 5.35
C GLY A 169 -12.34 -6.75 4.40
N LEU A 170 -12.33 -5.49 4.87
CA LEU A 170 -11.99 -4.36 4.03
C LEU A 170 -10.47 -4.27 3.86
N THR A 171 -10.00 -4.46 2.64
CA THR A 171 -8.58 -4.34 2.29
C THR A 171 -8.28 -2.86 1.98
N SER A 172 -7.07 -2.38 2.32
CA SER A 172 -6.55 -1.09 1.84
C SER A 172 -6.46 -1.03 0.31
N VAL A 173 -6.66 -2.15 -0.38
CA VAL A 173 -6.75 -2.24 -1.83
C VAL A 173 -8.19 -2.54 -2.24
N THR A 174 -8.77 -1.71 -3.09
CA THR A 174 -10.12 -1.90 -3.63
C THR A 174 -10.10 -1.83 -5.15
N PRO A 175 -11.03 -2.49 -5.89
CA PRO A 175 -11.17 -2.24 -7.32
C PRO A 175 -11.37 -0.74 -7.64
N ALA A 176 -10.89 -0.28 -8.79
CA ALA A 176 -10.77 1.16 -9.06
C ALA A 176 -12.13 1.91 -9.12
N ASN A 177 -13.24 1.19 -9.31
CA ASN A 177 -14.58 1.75 -9.30
C ASN A 177 -15.14 2.05 -7.90
N ARG A 178 -14.41 1.70 -6.83
CA ARG A 178 -14.85 1.99 -5.45
C ARG A 178 -14.58 3.46 -5.09
N HIS A 179 -15.52 4.03 -4.34
CA HIS A 179 -15.42 5.39 -3.81
C HIS A 179 -14.56 5.44 -2.56
N ASP A 180 -13.85 6.54 -2.37
CA ASP A 180 -12.80 6.64 -1.35
C ASP A 180 -13.38 6.91 0.05
N GLY A 181 -14.47 7.69 0.15
CA GLY A 181 -15.13 8.04 1.42
C GLY A 181 -15.45 6.85 2.34
N PRO A 182 -16.19 5.81 1.89
CA PRO A 182 -16.47 4.63 2.72
C PRO A 182 -15.22 3.86 3.17
N VAL A 183 -14.17 3.85 2.32
CA VAL A 183 -12.90 3.18 2.66
C VAL A 183 -12.13 3.99 3.70
N GLY A 184 -12.03 5.32 3.51
CA GLY A 184 -11.43 6.24 4.47
C GLY A 184 -12.11 6.17 5.84
N TRP A 185 -13.44 6.12 5.87
CA TRP A 185 -14.20 5.90 7.10
C TRP A 185 -13.78 4.62 7.83
N ALA A 186 -13.69 3.51 7.12
CA ALA A 186 -13.31 2.22 7.70
C ALA A 186 -11.86 2.22 8.20
N LEU A 187 -10.94 2.89 7.48
CA LEU A 187 -9.55 3.05 7.89
C LEU A 187 -9.45 3.84 9.19
N VAL A 188 -10.18 4.96 9.32
CA VAL A 188 -10.18 5.80 10.53
C VAL A 188 -10.81 5.09 11.73
N ARG A 189 -11.93 4.39 11.55
CA ARG A 189 -12.52 3.60 12.64
C ARG A 189 -11.58 2.49 13.11
N GLY A 190 -10.87 1.87 12.17
CA GLY A 190 -9.93 0.78 12.41
C GLY A 190 -8.65 1.18 13.15
N ILE A 191 -8.37 2.48 13.33
CA ILE A 191 -7.23 2.96 14.11
C ILE A 191 -7.35 2.42 15.54
N ALA A 192 -6.36 1.63 15.98
CA ALA A 192 -6.27 1.18 17.36
C ALA A 192 -6.10 2.36 18.33
N SER A 193 -6.35 2.15 19.63
CA SER A 193 -6.06 3.18 20.63
C SER A 193 -4.60 3.62 20.54
N TRP A 194 -4.37 4.92 20.64
CA TRP A 194 -3.04 5.50 20.55
C TRP A 194 -2.22 5.17 21.79
N GLU A 195 -1.01 4.64 21.59
CA GLU A 195 0.03 4.68 22.62
C GLU A 195 0.82 5.99 22.49
N GLY A 196 0.80 6.85 23.51
CA GLY A 196 1.54 8.12 23.53
C GLY A 196 0.69 9.33 23.11
N GLU A 197 1.35 10.39 22.63
CA GLU A 197 0.66 11.62 22.25
C GLU A 197 -0.19 11.40 21.00
N LYS A 198 -1.47 11.78 21.11
CA LYS A 198 -2.49 11.52 20.10
C LYS A 198 -2.42 12.59 19.00
N PRO A 199 -2.45 12.20 17.71
CA PRO A 199 -2.57 13.17 16.62
C PRO A 199 -3.87 13.95 16.76
N SER A 200 -3.86 15.23 16.39
CA SER A 200 -5.02 16.11 16.49
C SER A 200 -5.65 16.43 15.13
N LEU A 201 -4.95 16.12 14.03
CA LEU A 201 -5.35 16.50 12.68
C LEU A 201 -5.41 15.29 11.74
N LEU A 202 -6.44 15.25 10.90
CA LEU A 202 -6.56 14.33 9.79
C LEU A 202 -6.76 15.14 8.50
N LEU A 203 -5.90 14.93 7.51
CA LEU A 203 -5.97 15.55 6.20
C LEU A 203 -6.53 14.56 5.19
N GLY A 204 -7.43 15.03 4.32
CA GLY A 204 -7.90 14.29 3.15
C GLY A 204 -8.20 15.23 2.00
N ASP A 205 -8.23 14.71 0.79
CA ASP A 205 -8.70 15.47 -0.36
C ASP A 205 -10.24 15.57 -0.40
N SER A 206 -10.79 16.12 -1.49
CA SER A 206 -12.25 16.25 -1.63
C SER A 206 -13.02 14.93 -1.80
N ALA A 207 -12.35 13.82 -2.13
CA ALA A 207 -13.00 12.51 -2.19
C ALA A 207 -13.40 11.99 -0.79
N TYR A 208 -12.79 12.56 0.25
CA TYR A 208 -13.02 12.25 1.66
C TYR A 208 -13.98 13.23 2.36
N ASP A 209 -14.57 14.22 1.67
CA ASP A 209 -15.68 15.02 2.21
C ASP A 209 -16.95 14.17 2.30
N ALA A 210 -17.04 13.40 3.38
CA ALA A 210 -18.11 12.47 3.68
C ALA A 210 -18.48 12.57 5.16
N GLU A 211 -19.79 12.67 5.44
CA GLU A 211 -20.32 12.85 6.80
C GLU A 211 -19.82 11.79 7.78
N GLY A 212 -19.88 10.52 7.39
CA GLY A 212 -19.42 9.43 8.24
C GLY A 212 -17.94 9.54 8.61
N LEU A 213 -17.10 10.08 7.72
CA LEU A 213 -15.68 10.26 7.98
C LEU A 213 -15.42 11.40 8.98
N PHE A 214 -16.19 12.49 8.92
CA PHE A 214 -16.16 13.54 9.96
C PHE A 214 -16.49 12.96 11.33
N GLN A 215 -17.58 12.18 11.43
CA GLN A 215 -17.99 11.54 12.67
C GLN A 215 -16.93 10.56 13.20
N ALA A 216 -16.37 9.71 12.33
CA ALA A 216 -15.31 8.79 12.74
C ALA A 216 -14.02 9.51 13.18
N ALA A 217 -13.67 10.63 12.56
CA ALA A 217 -12.54 11.45 12.97
C ALA A 217 -12.79 12.06 14.36
N GLU A 218 -13.98 12.62 14.60
CA GLU A 218 -14.38 13.20 15.87
C GLU A 218 -14.39 12.17 17.01
N GLU A 219 -14.93 10.96 16.77
CA GLU A 219 -14.85 9.84 17.72
C GLU A 219 -13.40 9.48 18.07
N LYS A 220 -12.50 9.59 17.09
CA LYS A 220 -11.07 9.42 17.27
C LYS A 220 -10.39 10.68 17.77
N GLY A 221 -11.11 11.73 18.16
CA GLY A 221 -10.61 13.04 18.62
C GLY A 221 -9.64 13.71 17.65
N LEU A 222 -9.91 13.57 16.35
CA LEU A 222 -9.19 14.18 15.24
C LEU A 222 -10.07 15.28 14.64
N LEU A 223 -9.46 16.41 14.31
CA LEU A 223 -10.05 17.40 13.42
C LEU A 223 -9.81 16.96 11.97
N LEU A 224 -10.87 16.64 11.23
CA LEU A 224 -10.77 16.38 9.79
C LEU A 224 -10.77 17.69 9.01
N LEU A 225 -9.74 17.88 8.18
CA LEU A 225 -9.70 18.89 7.13
C LEU A 225 -9.73 18.20 5.77
N SER A 226 -10.81 18.42 5.02
CA SER A 226 -10.96 17.93 3.65
C SER A 226 -11.24 19.06 2.68
N GLY A 227 -10.84 18.86 1.41
CA GLY A 227 -11.34 19.71 0.32
C GLY A 227 -12.86 19.58 0.19
N HIS A 228 -13.56 20.64 -0.22
CA HIS A 228 -15.00 20.55 -0.45
C HIS A 228 -15.32 19.75 -1.72
N ASN A 229 -16.17 18.72 -1.60
CA ASN A 229 -16.61 17.93 -2.74
C ASN A 229 -17.71 18.67 -3.52
N ARG A 230 -17.32 19.24 -4.66
CA ARG A 230 -18.24 19.96 -5.57
C ARG A 230 -19.46 19.13 -6.01
N ARG A 231 -19.38 17.79 -5.98
CA ARG A 231 -20.49 16.89 -6.36
C ARG A 231 -21.57 16.79 -5.28
N ARG A 232 -21.29 17.18 -4.03
CA ARG A 232 -22.29 17.26 -2.95
C ARG A 232 -23.23 18.47 -3.09
N GLY A 233 -22.97 19.36 -4.05
CA GLY A 233 -23.66 20.65 -4.17
C GLY A 233 -23.17 21.65 -3.12
N LYS A 234 -23.55 22.93 -3.28
CA LYS A 234 -23.23 23.94 -2.25
C LYS A 234 -23.89 23.54 -0.93
N PRO A 235 -23.18 23.67 0.22
CA PRO A 235 -23.86 23.53 1.50
C PRO A 235 -25.05 24.48 1.50
N ARG A 236 -26.24 23.97 1.80
CA ARG A 236 -27.42 24.82 2.01
C ARG A 236 -27.06 25.71 3.20
N GLY A 237 -26.64 26.94 2.91
CA GLY A 237 -26.41 27.92 3.96
C GLY A 237 -27.65 27.97 4.82
N ARG A 238 -27.48 27.85 6.15
CA ARG A 238 -28.56 28.12 7.09
C ARG A 238 -29.20 29.43 6.64
N ARG A 239 -30.48 29.40 6.28
CA ARG A 239 -31.27 30.62 6.20
C ARG A 239 -31.14 31.25 7.58
N ARG A 240 -30.47 32.41 7.66
CA ARG A 240 -30.60 33.27 8.84
C ARG A 240 -32.04 33.73 8.85
N GLY A 241 -32.79 33.33 9.88
CA GLY A 241 -34.16 33.77 10.13
C GLY A 241 -35.20 32.70 9.85
N GLU A 242 -35.36 31.79 10.80
CA GLU A 242 -36.65 31.31 11.33
C GLU A 242 -36.50 31.20 12.86
#